data_AF-A0A3L6TWA9-F1
#
_entry.id   AF-A0A3L6TWA9-F1
#
_cell.length_a   1.000
_cell.length_b   1.000
_cell.length_c   1.000
_cell.angle_alpha   90.00
_cell.angle_beta   90.00
_cell.angle_gamma   90.00
#
_symmetry.space_group_name_H-M   'P 1'
#
loop_
_entity.id
_entity.type
_entity.pdbx_description
1 polymer ?
#
loop_
_entity_poly.entity_id
_entity_poly.type
_entity_poly.pdbx_seq_one_letter_code
_entity_poly.pdbx_strand_id
1 'polypeptide(L)'
;MALEMEDAAVPALAVVDARFCAADAASLAVAKALSMSGSDFAVTDAATGALVLRVDGVLFSLRRRCVLVDADRRPVLTVQESVSAPSPLRSSLP
;
A
#
# COMPACT_ATOMS: atom_id res chain seq x y z
N MET A 1 -14.99 -36.65 6.62
CA MET A 1 -15.98 -35.56 6.46
C MET A 1 -15.28 -34.29 6.90
N ALA A 2 -14.52 -33.68 5.98
CA ALA A 2 -13.89 -32.39 6.22
C ALA A 2 -15.00 -31.35 6.05
N LEU A 3 -15.20 -30.54 7.08
CA LEU A 3 -16.10 -29.40 7.05
C LEU A 3 -15.47 -28.40 6.07
N GLU A 4 -16.05 -28.29 4.88
CA GLU A 4 -15.76 -27.20 3.96
C GLU A 4 -16.18 -25.93 4.69
N MET A 5 -15.18 -25.25 5.25
CA MET A 5 -15.34 -23.94 5.84
C MET A 5 -15.46 -22.99 4.65
N GLU A 6 -16.69 -22.76 4.22
CA GLU A 6 -17.03 -21.65 3.34
C GLU A 6 -16.53 -20.37 3.99
N ASP A 7 -15.34 -19.94 3.55
CA ASP A 7 -14.79 -18.62 3.79
C ASP A 7 -15.82 -17.65 3.20
N ALA A 8 -16.63 -17.06 4.08
CA ALA A 8 -17.64 -16.09 3.69
C ALA A 8 -16.91 -14.89 3.10
N ALA A 9 -16.73 -14.91 1.78
CA ALA A 9 -15.99 -13.91 1.03
C ALA A 9 -16.60 -12.54 1.34
N VAL A 10 -15.88 -11.75 2.13
CA VAL A 10 -16.27 -10.38 2.42
C VAL A 10 -16.31 -9.66 1.07
N PRO A 11 -17.43 -9.04 0.65
CA PRO A 11 -17.50 -8.41 -0.65
C PRO A 11 -16.41 -7.34 -0.72
N ALA A 12 -15.52 -7.46 -1.70
CA ALA A 12 -14.41 -6.54 -1.88
C ALA A 12 -14.97 -5.12 -2.14
N LEU A 13 -14.99 -4.30 -1.08
CA LEU A 13 -15.37 -2.90 -1.21
C LEU A 13 -14.19 -2.13 -1.78
N ALA A 14 -14.36 -1.58 -2.98
CA ALA A 14 -13.35 -0.75 -3.61
C ALA A 14 -13.15 0.55 -2.79
N VAL A 15 -12.03 0.63 -2.05
CA VAL A 15 -11.66 1.81 -1.26
C VAL A 15 -11.02 2.89 -2.12
N VAL A 16 -10.23 2.50 -3.12
CA VAL A 16 -9.49 3.41 -4.00
C VAL A 16 -10.24 3.58 -5.32
N ASP A 17 -10.40 2.49 -6.06
CA ASP A 17 -11.14 2.42 -7.31
C ASP A 17 -11.40 0.94 -7.64
N ALA A 18 -12.52 0.66 -8.31
CA ALA A 18 -12.89 -0.70 -8.71
C ALA A 18 -11.87 -1.34 -9.66
N ARG A 19 -11.10 -0.55 -10.42
CA ARG A 19 -10.05 -1.05 -11.32
C ARG A 19 -8.88 -1.73 -10.62
N PHE A 20 -8.74 -1.56 -9.30
CA PHE A 20 -7.72 -2.24 -8.49
C PHE A 20 -8.26 -3.48 -7.77
N CYS A 21 -9.54 -3.82 -7.96
CA CYS A 21 -10.11 -5.06 -7.46
C CYS A 21 -9.88 -6.17 -8.49
N ALA A 22 -9.13 -7.20 -8.10
CA ALA A 22 -8.96 -8.41 -8.91
C ALA A 22 -10.23 -9.26 -8.85
N ALA A 23 -10.53 -9.98 -9.94
CA ALA A 23 -11.66 -10.91 -10.00
C ALA A 23 -11.43 -12.14 -9.10
N ASP A 24 -10.18 -12.57 -8.98
CA ASP A 24 -9.73 -13.69 -8.16
C ASP A 24 -8.61 -13.24 -7.20
N ALA A 25 -8.23 -14.13 -6.28
CA ALA A 25 -7.15 -13.87 -5.33
C ALA A 25 -5.83 -13.57 -6.06
N ALA A 26 -5.33 -12.33 -5.90
CA ALA A 26 -4.04 -11.92 -6.42
C ALA A 26 -2.96 -12.10 -5.34
N SER A 27 -1.88 -12.82 -5.68
CA SER A 27 -0.69 -12.91 -4.84
C SER A 27 0.27 -11.80 -5.24
N LEU A 28 0.65 -10.93 -4.30
CA LEU A 28 1.50 -9.78 -4.59
C LEU A 28 2.93 -10.02 -4.06
N ALA A 29 3.91 -9.74 -4.91
CA ALA A 29 5.32 -9.73 -4.58
C ALA A 29 5.85 -8.29 -4.55
N VAL A 30 6.77 -8.01 -3.62
CA VAL A 30 7.41 -6.70 -3.47
C VAL A 30 8.89 -6.86 -3.79
N ALA A 31 9.36 -6.07 -4.76
CA ALA A 31 10.76 -6.02 -5.17
C ALA A 31 11.31 -4.60 -5.03
N LYS A 32 12.58 -4.48 -4.66
CA LYS A 32 13.27 -3.19 -4.67
C LYS A 32 13.46 -2.75 -6.13
N ALA A 33 13.02 -1.55 -6.47
CA ALA A 33 13.26 -1.00 -7.79
C ALA A 33 14.71 -0.47 -7.85
N LEU A 34 15.35 -0.63 -9.01
CA LEU A 34 16.66 -0.02 -9.28
C LEU A 34 16.47 1.50 -9.37
N SER A 35 16.63 2.18 -8.23
CA SER A 35 16.52 3.64 -8.13
C SER A 35 17.77 4.23 -7.50
N MET A 36 18.19 5.39 -8.02
CA MET A 36 19.32 6.16 -7.48
C MET A 36 19.09 6.59 -6.03
N SER A 37 17.83 6.78 -5.59
CA SER A 37 17.50 7.11 -4.19
C SER A 37 17.47 5.87 -3.29
N GLY A 38 17.41 4.66 -3.86
CA GLY A 38 17.31 3.39 -3.14
C GLY A 38 16.02 3.19 -2.36
N SER A 39 15.03 4.08 -2.49
CA SER A 39 13.77 4.09 -1.74
C SER A 39 12.54 3.69 -2.56
N ASP A 40 12.73 3.34 -3.84
CA ASP A 40 11.64 2.96 -4.73
C ASP A 40 11.39 1.45 -4.69
N PHE A 41 10.13 1.05 -4.72
CA PHE A 41 9.71 -0.36 -4.71
C PHE A 41 8.73 -0.63 -5.85
N ALA A 42 8.77 -1.83 -6.39
CA ALA A 42 7.79 -2.35 -7.33
C ALA A 42 6.96 -3.43 -6.65
N VAL A 43 5.65 -3.32 -6.79
CA VAL A 43 4.68 -4.34 -6.39
C VAL A 43 4.20 -5.01 -7.68
N THR A 44 4.41 -6.31 -7.76
CA THR A 44 4.05 -7.12 -8.93
C THR A 44 3.09 -8.22 -8.53
N ASP A 45 2.24 -8.64 -9.45
CA ASP A 45 1.51 -9.90 -9.30
C ASP A 45 2.49 -11.07 -9.41
N ALA A 46 2.49 -11.96 -8.43
CA ALA A 46 3.47 -13.04 -8.32
C ALA A 46 3.21 -14.18 -9.31
N ALA A 47 1.96 -14.34 -9.79
CA ALA A 47 1.60 -15.39 -10.73
C ALA A 47 2.01 -15.01 -12.17
N THR A 48 1.84 -13.74 -12.53
CA THR A 48 2.07 -13.21 -13.88
C THR A 48 3.36 -12.41 -14.02
N GLY A 49 3.91 -11.90 -12.93
CA GLY A 49 5.02 -10.95 -12.92
C GLY A 49 4.62 -9.54 -13.36
N ALA A 50 3.32 -9.27 -13.59
CA ALA A 50 2.85 -7.98 -14.05
C ALA A 50 3.04 -6.90 -12.98
N LEU A 51 3.49 -5.71 -13.39
CA LEU A 51 3.60 -4.57 -12.48
C LEU A 51 2.21 -4.06 -12.12
N VAL A 52 1.88 -4.12 -10.82
CA VAL A 52 0.61 -3.62 -10.28
C VAL A 52 0.78 -2.17 -9.85
N LEU A 53 1.85 -1.90 -9.10
CA LEU A 53 2.08 -0.59 -8.50
C LEU A 53 3.58 -0.34 -8.32
N ARG A 54 3.97 0.93 -8.36
CA ARG A 54 5.28 1.40 -7.91
C ARG A 54 5.12 2.32 -6.71
N VAL A 55 6.12 2.31 -5.85
CA VAL A 55 6.26 3.24 -4.74
C VAL A 55 7.41 4.16 -5.09
N ASP A 56 7.12 5.44 -5.31
CA ASP A 56 8.14 6.46 -5.51
C ASP A 56 8.52 7.02 -4.13
N GLY A 57 9.72 6.67 -3.66
CA GLY A 57 10.25 6.94 -2.33
C GLY A 57 10.98 8.28 -2.19
N VAL A 58 10.86 9.16 -3.18
CA VAL A 58 11.58 10.45 -3.27
C VAL A 58 11.21 11.47 -2.17
N LEU A 59 10.24 11.17 -1.30
CA LEU A 59 9.77 12.07 -0.23
C LEU A 59 9.99 11.55 1.21
N PHE A 60 10.64 10.39 1.38
CA PHE A 60 10.89 9.82 2.71
C PHE A 60 11.76 10.72 3.61
N SER A 61 12.63 11.58 3.04
CA SER A 61 13.56 12.41 3.82
C SER A 61 12.98 13.75 4.32
N LEU A 62 11.97 14.33 3.66
CA LEU A 62 11.49 15.69 4.00
C LEU A 62 10.14 15.73 4.70
N ARG A 63 9.24 14.76 4.47
CA ARG A 63 7.86 14.78 5.03
C ARG A 63 7.30 13.42 5.44
N ARG A 64 8.14 12.37 5.48
CA ARG A 64 7.70 10.98 5.77
C ARG A 64 6.47 10.58 4.94
N ARG A 65 6.55 10.89 3.64
CA ARG A 65 5.48 10.70 2.65
C ARG A 65 6.00 9.82 1.52
N CYS A 66 5.17 8.94 0.98
CA CYS A 66 5.43 8.24 -0.26
C CYS A 66 4.23 8.35 -1.20
N VAL A 67 4.49 8.19 -2.50
CA VAL A 67 3.46 8.21 -3.54
C VAL A 67 3.39 6.83 -4.17
N LEU A 68 2.19 6.27 -4.20
CA LEU A 68 1.86 5.04 -4.91
C LEU A 68 1.45 5.43 -6.34
N VAL A 69 2.15 4.89 -7.33
CA VAL A 69 1.97 5.17 -8.76
C VAL A 69 1.59 3.88 -9.49
N ASP A 70 0.65 3.94 -10.42
CA ASP A 70 0.27 2.76 -11.22
C ASP A 70 1.32 2.39 -12.28
N ALA A 71 1.06 1.33 -13.05
CA ALA A 71 1.94 0.86 -14.11
C ALA A 71 2.20 1.93 -15.19
N ASP A 72 1.24 2.83 -15.43
CA ASP A 72 1.33 3.96 -16.37
C ASP A 72 2.00 5.20 -15.76
N ARG A 73 2.59 5.08 -14.57
CA ARG A 73 3.23 6.18 -13.80
C ARG A 73 2.25 7.27 -13.39
N ARG A 74 0.96 6.97 -13.29
CA ARG A 74 -0.05 7.92 -12.78
C ARG A 74 -0.18 7.78 -11.27
N PRO A 75 -0.22 8.89 -10.52
CA PRO A 75 -0.35 8.83 -9.07
C PRO A 75 -1.72 8.27 -8.68
N VAL A 76 -1.72 7.27 -7.81
CA VAL A 76 -2.92 6.60 -7.28
C VAL A 76 -3.24 7.12 -5.89
N LEU A 77 -2.25 7.08 -5.00
CA LEU A 77 -2.41 7.50 -3.61
C LEU A 77 -1.15 8.17 -3.10
N THR A 78 -1.32 9.02 -2.09
CA THR A 78 -0.22 9.55 -1.29
C THR A 78 -0.40 9.05 0.14
N VAL A 79 0.61 8.36 0.66
CA VAL A 79 0.65 7.93 2.06
C VAL A 79 1.55 8.90 2.82
N GLN A 80 1.07 9.39 3.95
CA GLN A 80 1.82 10.29 4.83
C GLN A 80 1.71 9.79 6.25
N GLU A 81 2.84 9.69 6.95
CA GLU A 81 2.84 9.38 8.37
C GLU A 81 2.12 10.49 9.15
N SER A 82 1.13 10.10 9.97
CA SER A 82 0.44 11.03 10.85
C SER A 82 1.39 11.46 11.97
N VAL A 83 1.51 12.76 12.21
CA VAL A 83 2.16 13.25 13.43
C VAL A 83 1.16 13.04 14.57
N SER A 84 1.40 12.09 15.47
CA SER A 84 0.65 12.10 16.72
C SER A 84 1.04 13.38 17.45
N ALA A 85 0.08 14.29 17.65
CA ALA A 85 0.29 15.37 18.60
C ALA A 85 0.57 14.72 19.96
N PRO A 86 1.56 15.19 20.74
CA PRO A 86 1.70 14.72 22.12
C PRO A 86 0.36 14.97 22.81
N SER A 87 -0.26 13.90 23.32
CA SER A 87 -1.55 13.96 24.00
C SER A 87 -1.43 14.93 25.19
N PRO A 88 -2.16 16.05 25.22
CA PRO A 88 -1.99 17.06 26.26
C PRO A 88 -2.85 16.71 27.48
N LEU A 89 -2.70 15.53 28.07
CA LEU A 89 -3.47 15.15 29.25
C LEU A 89 -2.72 14.18 30.17
N ARG A 90 -1.56 14.60 30.70
CA ARG A 90 -1.07 14.17 32.03
C ARG A 90 -0.20 15.27 32.65
N SER A 91 -0.78 16.46 32.79
CA SER A 91 -0.21 17.50 33.68
C SER A 91 -1.34 18.22 34.41
N SER A 92 -2.17 17.48 35.13
CA SER A 92 -2.77 18.03 36.34
C SER A 92 -1.84 17.67 37.51
N LEU A 93 -0.85 18.55 37.72
CA LEU A 93 -0.17 18.76 39.00
C LEU A 93 -1.18 19.31 40.03
N PRO A 94 -0.87 19.35 41.35
CA PRO A 94 0.33 18.87 42.05
C PRO A 94 0.16 17.51 42.75
#